data_AF-A0A9Q3DP94-F1
#
_entry.id   AF-A0A9Q3DP94-F1
#
_cell.length_a   1.000
_cell.length_b   1.000
_cell.length_c   1.000
_cell.angle_alpha   90.00
_cell.angle_beta   90.00
_cell.angle_gamma   90.00
#
_symmetry.space_group_name_H-M   'P 1'
#
loop_
_entity.id
_entity.type
_entity.pdbx_description
1 polymer ?
#
loop_
_entity_poly.entity_id
_entity_poly.type
_entity_poly.pdbx_seq_one_letter_code
_entity_poly.pdbx_strand_id
1 'polypeptide(L)'
;MKVVPSSYNQYLDLFSKVKADTLPPHYACDHHIELEGSLTPSVSPTQRGLHYSFNPSLPTILETDASDYALGAVLSQVSDSEKHPFAFDRQNCIPEELNYKIHDKELLGIVWALKGWRAFLVSLSYPFEVLTNHSSLQYFMSSMILTRPQAFWAEFLSEFHFSITYHPNHLAALPDDLS
;
A
#
# COMPACT_ATOMS: atom_id res chain seq x y z
N MET A 1 41.85 9.71 15.12
CA MET A 1 40.71 9.92 16.04
C MET A 1 39.97 11.17 15.60
N LYS A 2 38.68 11.09 15.26
CA LYS A 2 37.89 12.27 14.88
C LYS A 2 37.61 13.08 16.16
N VAL A 3 38.20 14.27 16.25
CA VAL A 3 37.98 15.19 17.37
C VAL A 3 36.64 15.86 17.15
N VAL A 4 35.70 15.67 18.07
CA VAL A 4 34.39 16.32 18.02
C VAL A 4 34.57 17.82 18.27
N PRO A 5 33.96 18.71 17.45
CA PRO A 5 34.05 20.15 17.67
C PRO A 5 33.48 20.57 19.03
N SER A 6 34.06 21.60 19.66
CA SER A 6 33.76 22.00 21.04
C SER A 6 32.27 22.27 21.31
N SER A 7 31.54 22.78 20.32
CA SER A 7 30.09 23.02 20.37
C SER A 7 29.26 21.77 20.65
N TYR A 8 29.79 20.58 20.38
CA TYR A 8 29.11 19.30 20.56
C TYR A 8 29.65 18.48 21.73
N ASN A 9 30.55 19.04 22.55
CA ASN A 9 31.13 18.34 23.69
C ASN A 9 30.07 17.96 24.73
N GLN A 10 28.99 18.74 24.87
CA GLN A 10 27.86 18.41 25.76
C GLN A 10 27.08 17.16 25.34
N TYR A 11 27.29 16.67 24.11
CA TYR A 11 26.62 15.50 23.55
C TYR A 11 27.54 14.28 23.42
N LEU A 12 28.78 14.35 23.91
CA LEU A 12 29.73 13.23 23.84
C LEU A 12 29.16 11.96 24.48
N ASP A 13 28.39 12.15 25.55
CA ASP A 13 27.66 11.10 26.25
C ASP A 13 26.65 10.35 25.36
N LEU A 14 26.01 11.02 24.40
CA LEU A 14 25.04 10.39 23.48
C LEU A 14 25.71 9.36 22.56
N PHE A 15 27.01 9.56 22.27
CA PHE A 15 27.79 8.65 21.43
C PHE A 15 28.59 7.64 22.24
N SER A 16 28.40 7.60 23.56
CA SER A 16 29.04 6.60 24.41
C SER A 16 28.38 5.23 24.20
N LYS A 17 29.19 4.21 23.90
CA LYS A 17 28.70 2.85 23.66
C LYS A 17 27.90 2.29 24.84
N VAL A 18 28.28 2.68 26.06
CA VAL A 18 27.64 2.27 27.31
C VAL A 18 26.20 2.79 27.43
N LYS A 19 25.91 4.04 27.00
CA LYS A 19 24.55 4.58 26.99
C LYS A 19 23.71 4.04 25.83
N ALA A 20 24.35 3.67 24.72
CA ALA A 20 23.64 3.11 23.56
C ALA A 20 23.07 1.71 23.83
N ASP A 21 23.73 0.91 24.68
CA ASP A 21 23.28 -0.45 25.04
C ASP A 21 22.18 -0.45 26.13
N THR A 22 21.86 0.71 26.72
CA THR A 22 20.78 0.86 27.71
C THR A 22 19.58 1.54 27.09
N LEU A 23 18.43 0.88 27.09
CA LEU A 23 17.17 1.50 26.66
C LEU A 23 16.81 2.66 27.59
N PRO A 24 16.32 3.80 27.05
CA PRO A 24 15.80 4.88 27.87
C PRO A 24 14.61 4.40 28.72
N PRO A 25 14.36 5.03 29.87
CA PRO A 25 13.17 4.72 30.66
C PRO A 25 11.92 4.97 29.81
N HIS A 26 10.97 4.03 29.88
CA HIS A 26 9.69 4.18 29.21
C HIS A 26 8.93 5.38 29.78
N TYR A 27 8.38 6.22 28.91
CA TYR A 27 7.50 7.31 29.31
C TYR A 27 6.11 6.75 29.65
N ALA A 28 5.35 7.49 30.47
CA ALA A 28 3.99 7.07 30.87
C ALA A 28 3.02 6.94 29.68
N CYS A 29 3.37 7.52 28.53
CA CYS A 29 2.63 7.45 27.27
C CYS A 29 3.19 6.42 26.28
N ASP A 30 4.24 5.67 26.63
CA ASP A 30 4.72 4.60 25.78
C ASP A 30 3.72 3.44 25.81
N HIS A 31 3.33 2.96 24.64
CA HIS A 31 2.45 1.81 24.53
C HIS A 31 3.20 0.53 24.94
N HIS A 32 2.69 -0.17 25.96
CA HIS A 32 3.15 -1.52 26.28
C HIS A 32 2.68 -2.49 25.20
N ILE A 33 3.63 -3.05 24.45
CA ILE A 33 3.39 -4.17 23.55
C ILE A 33 3.95 -5.41 24.25
N GLU A 34 3.08 -6.33 24.66
CA GLU A 34 3.51 -7.65 25.11
C GLU A 34 4.04 -8.42 23.90
N LEU A 35 5.35 -8.64 23.87
CA LEU A 35 5.97 -9.48 22.85
C LEU A 35 5.68 -10.94 23.23
N GLU A 36 4.64 -11.53 22.64
CA GLU A 36 4.41 -12.97 22.74
C GLU A 36 5.62 -13.74 22.18
N GLY A 37 6.14 -14.66 22.99
CA GLY A 37 7.43 -15.31 22.79
C GLY A 37 7.57 -16.03 21.45
N SER A 38 8.65 -15.70 20.74
CA SER A 38 9.34 -16.52 19.73
C SER A 38 8.44 -17.41 18.87
N LEU A 39 7.46 -16.84 18.17
CA LEU A 39 7.02 -17.46 16.93
C LEU A 39 8.10 -17.15 15.90
N THR A 40 8.90 -18.15 15.52
CA THR A 40 9.67 -18.08 14.28
C THR A 40 8.69 -17.67 13.17
N PRO A 41 8.89 -16.56 12.44
CA PRO A 41 8.00 -16.24 11.34
C PRO A 41 8.17 -17.34 10.30
N SER A 42 7.20 -18.26 10.25
CA SER A 42 7.18 -19.39 9.31
C SER A 42 6.84 -18.95 7.88
N VAL A 43 6.83 -17.65 7.61
CA VAL A 43 6.41 -17.11 6.32
C VAL A 43 7.46 -16.11 5.84
N SER A 44 7.99 -16.39 4.66
CA SER A 44 8.80 -15.48 3.86
C SER A 44 8.10 -14.12 3.69
N PRO A 45 8.84 -13.02 3.44
CA PRO A 45 8.31 -11.65 3.50
C PRO A 45 7.18 -11.33 2.51
N THR A 46 6.84 -12.26 1.62
CA THR A 46 5.89 -12.07 0.50
C THR A 46 4.45 -12.49 0.84
N GLN A 47 4.20 -13.12 1.99
CA GLN A 47 2.83 -13.48 2.40
C GLN A 47 2.53 -12.96 3.80
N ARG A 48 2.15 -11.69 3.86
CA ARG A 48 1.46 -11.10 5.01
C ARG A 48 -0.04 -11.13 4.70
N GLY A 49 -0.62 -12.32 4.72
CA GLY A 49 -2.04 -12.56 4.46
C GLY A 49 -2.62 -13.54 5.47
N LEU A 50 -3.81 -13.23 5.96
CA LEU A 50 -4.64 -14.09 6.82
C LEU A 50 -4.79 -15.50 6.19
N HIS A 51 -5.15 -16.51 6.99
CA HIS A 51 -5.40 -17.91 6.58
C HIS A 51 -6.56 -18.04 5.57
N TYR A 52 -6.45 -17.45 4.39
CA TYR A 52 -7.46 -17.46 3.33
C TYR A 52 -6.74 -17.71 2.01
N SER A 53 -7.02 -18.86 1.38
CA SER A 53 -6.51 -19.17 0.05
C SER A 53 -7.28 -18.38 -1.01
N PHE A 54 -6.59 -17.75 -1.94
CA PHE A 54 -7.24 -17.04 -3.05
C PHE A 54 -8.11 -17.98 -3.88
N ASN A 55 -9.39 -17.63 -4.05
CA ASN A 55 -10.31 -18.40 -4.90
C ASN A 55 -10.71 -17.56 -6.13
N PRO A 56 -10.30 -17.93 -7.36
CA PRO A 56 -10.56 -17.13 -8.55
C PRO A 56 -12.04 -17.09 -8.99
N SER A 57 -12.90 -17.90 -8.35
CA SER A 57 -14.34 -17.92 -8.61
C SER A 57 -15.12 -16.92 -7.73
N LEU A 58 -14.49 -16.36 -6.71
CA LEU A 58 -15.14 -15.41 -5.82
C LEU A 58 -15.05 -13.97 -6.36
N PRO A 59 -16.09 -13.14 -6.15
CA PRO A 59 -16.01 -11.73 -6.46
C PRO A 59 -14.83 -11.10 -5.74
N THR A 60 -14.01 -10.38 -6.51
CA THR A 60 -12.77 -9.78 -6.02
C THR A 60 -12.89 -8.26 -6.15
N ILE A 61 -12.44 -7.55 -5.12
CA ILE A 61 -12.48 -6.10 -5.02
C ILE A 61 -11.06 -5.62 -4.74
N LEU A 62 -10.59 -4.70 -5.57
CA LEU A 62 -9.31 -4.02 -5.44
C LEU A 62 -9.57 -2.58 -4.98
N GLU A 63 -9.08 -2.24 -3.81
CA GLU A 63 -9.20 -0.90 -3.25
C GLU A 63 -7.84 -0.22 -3.34
N THR A 64 -7.79 0.97 -3.92
CA THR A 64 -6.55 1.71 -4.09
C THR A 64 -6.68 3.12 -3.56
N ASP A 65 -5.63 3.60 -2.92
CA ASP A 65 -5.50 4.96 -2.44
C ASP A 65 -4.10 5.47 -2.82
N ALA A 66 -4.03 6.71 -3.30
CA ALA A 66 -2.77 7.38 -3.60
C ALA A 66 -2.70 8.67 -2.79
N SER A 67 -1.69 8.77 -1.93
CA SER A 67 -1.33 10.01 -1.27
C SER A 67 -0.26 10.75 -2.07
N ASP A 68 0.13 11.93 -1.58
CA ASP A 68 1.20 12.67 -2.21
C ASP A 68 2.56 11.95 -2.15
N TYR A 69 2.73 11.02 -1.22
CA TYR A 69 4.01 10.39 -0.88
C TYR A 69 4.02 8.88 -1.02
N ALA A 70 2.86 8.23 -0.99
CA ALA A 70 2.76 6.77 -1.01
C ALA A 70 1.52 6.30 -1.77
N LEU A 71 1.60 5.05 -2.20
CA LEU A 71 0.53 4.28 -2.82
C LEU A 71 0.14 3.17 -1.85
N GLY A 72 -1.15 2.95 -1.68
CA GLY A 72 -1.71 1.89 -0.86
C GLY A 72 -2.75 1.11 -1.64
N ALA A 73 -2.79 -0.21 -1.42
CA ALA A 73 -3.83 -1.05 -2.00
C ALA A 73 -4.24 -2.19 -1.08
N VAL A 74 -5.49 -2.61 -1.22
CA VAL A 74 -6.07 -3.78 -0.55
C VAL A 74 -6.80 -4.64 -1.56
N LEU A 75 -6.44 -5.91 -1.62
CA LEU A 75 -7.13 -6.92 -2.39
C LEU A 75 -8.05 -7.71 -1.45
N SER A 76 -9.35 -7.70 -1.73
CA SER A 76 -10.37 -8.39 -0.95
C SER A 76 -11.18 -9.37 -1.79
N GLN A 77 -11.68 -10.43 -1.18
CA GLN A 77 -12.65 -11.35 -1.79
C GLN A 77 -13.95 -11.32 -0.99
N VAL A 78 -15.07 -11.46 -1.69
CA VAL A 78 -16.39 -11.52 -1.07
C VAL A 78 -16.81 -12.99 -0.91
N SER A 79 -16.98 -13.44 0.33
CA SER A 79 -17.50 -14.76 0.67
C SER A 79 -18.68 -14.59 1.63
N ASP A 80 -19.73 -15.38 1.47
CA ASP A 80 -20.89 -15.34 2.38
C ASP A 80 -21.51 -13.95 2.58
N SER A 81 -21.39 -13.08 1.57
CA SER A 81 -21.79 -11.65 1.60
C SER A 81 -20.95 -10.73 2.50
N GLU A 82 -19.82 -11.22 3.01
CA GLU A 82 -18.84 -10.44 3.76
C GLU A 82 -17.56 -10.21 2.93
N LYS A 83 -16.97 -9.02 3.08
CA LYS A 83 -15.70 -8.66 2.44
C LYS A 83 -14.54 -9.13 3.33
N HIS A 84 -13.72 -10.03 2.81
CA HIS A 84 -12.53 -10.51 3.50
C HIS A 84 -11.26 -10.01 2.81
N PRO A 85 -10.38 -9.29 3.52
CA PRO A 85 -9.11 -8.87 2.95
C PRO A 85 -8.19 -10.08 2.74
N PHE A 86 -7.69 -10.22 1.53
CA PHE A 86 -6.75 -11.27 1.14
C PHE A 86 -5.30 -10.79 1.22
N ALA A 87 -5.02 -9.59 0.70
CA ALA A 87 -3.67 -9.01 0.70
C ALA A 87 -3.72 -7.49 0.86
N PHE A 88 -2.68 -6.95 1.49
CA PHE A 88 -2.42 -5.52 1.63
C PHE A 88 -1.03 -5.24 1.09
N ASP A 89 -0.88 -4.15 0.35
CA ASP A 89 0.43 -3.68 -0.08
C ASP A 89 0.50 -2.16 0.03
N ARG A 90 1.72 -1.64 0.21
CA ARG A 90 1.99 -0.20 0.19
C ARG A 90 3.40 0.10 -0.30
N GLN A 91 3.56 1.16 -1.08
CA GLN A 91 4.85 1.60 -1.59
C GLN A 91 4.99 3.12 -1.51
N ASN A 92 6.15 3.60 -1.08
CA ASN A 92 6.47 5.03 -1.17
C ASN A 92 6.75 5.42 -2.63
N CYS A 93 6.22 6.57 -3.06
CA CYS A 93 6.46 7.13 -4.38
C CYS A 93 7.94 7.44 -4.59
N ILE A 94 8.47 7.14 -5.77
CA ILE A 94 9.82 7.58 -6.15
C ILE A 94 9.81 9.07 -6.51
N PRO A 95 10.97 9.77 -6.49
CA PRO A 95 11.04 11.21 -6.74
C PRO A 95 10.35 11.67 -8.03
N GLU A 96 10.37 10.85 -9.07
CA GLU A 96 9.72 11.10 -10.35
C GLU A 96 8.19 11.09 -10.23
N GLU A 97 7.64 10.16 -9.45
CA GLU A 97 6.20 9.97 -9.23
C GLU A 97 5.62 11.06 -8.31
N LEU A 98 6.43 11.62 -7.40
CA LEU A 98 6.01 12.74 -6.55
C LEU A 98 5.55 13.97 -7.35
N ASN A 99 6.12 14.14 -8.56
CA ASN A 99 5.81 15.27 -9.46
C ASN A 99 4.58 15.04 -10.33
N TYR A 100 3.95 13.86 -10.27
CA TYR A 100 2.74 13.57 -11.04
C TYR A 100 1.55 14.39 -10.52
N LYS A 101 0.62 14.69 -11.41
CA LYS A 101 -0.65 15.30 -11.02
C LYS A 101 -1.46 14.28 -10.23
N ILE A 102 -2.35 14.76 -9.36
CA ILE A 102 -3.20 13.91 -8.52
C ILE A 102 -3.88 12.80 -9.35
N HIS A 103 -4.51 13.15 -10.48
CA HIS A 103 -5.14 12.17 -11.38
C HIS A 103 -4.18 11.07 -11.88
N ASP A 104 -2.93 11.43 -12.18
CA ASP A 104 -1.91 10.49 -12.65
C ASP A 104 -1.38 9.62 -11.49
N LYS A 105 -1.30 10.16 -10.27
CA LYS A 105 -0.93 9.42 -9.05
C LYS A 105 -1.98 8.37 -8.70
N GLU A 106 -3.26 8.71 -8.75
CA GLU A 106 -4.34 7.75 -8.50
C GLU A 106 -4.31 6.60 -9.51
N LEU A 107 -4.14 6.92 -10.80
CA LEU A 107 -4.02 5.92 -11.84
C LEU A 107 -2.77 5.05 -11.66
N LEU A 108 -1.66 5.67 -11.27
CA LEU A 108 -0.43 4.96 -10.94
C LEU A 108 -0.65 3.97 -9.79
N GLY A 109 -1.40 4.35 -8.74
CA GLY A 109 -1.80 3.47 -7.64
C GLY A 109 -2.50 2.20 -8.14
N ILE A 110 -3.46 2.35 -9.05
CA ILE A 110 -4.14 1.20 -9.69
C ILE A 110 -3.15 0.34 -10.48
N VAL A 111 -2.37 0.96 -11.38
CA VAL A 111 -1.40 0.23 -12.23
C VAL A 111 -0.38 -0.51 -11.37
N TRP A 112 0.10 0.11 -10.30
CA TRP A 112 1.05 -0.47 -9.37
C TRP A 112 0.46 -1.70 -8.65
N ALA A 113 -0.74 -1.57 -8.09
CA ALA A 113 -1.41 -2.68 -7.41
C ALA A 113 -1.69 -3.86 -8.36
N LEU A 114 -2.13 -3.56 -9.59
CA LEU A 114 -2.35 -4.57 -10.64
C LEU A 114 -1.05 -5.27 -11.05
N LYS A 115 0.09 -4.57 -11.08
CA LYS A 115 1.40 -5.19 -11.31
C LYS A 115 1.78 -6.15 -10.18
N GLY A 116 1.59 -5.74 -8.92
CA GLY A 116 1.88 -6.55 -7.75
C GLY A 116 1.07 -7.85 -7.70
N TRP A 117 -0.21 -7.76 -8.06
CA TRP A 117 -1.15 -8.89 -7.98
C TRP A 117 -1.59 -9.47 -9.33
N ARG A 118 -0.81 -9.24 -10.39
CA ARG A 118 -1.12 -9.65 -11.76
C ARG A 118 -1.50 -11.14 -11.86
N ALA A 119 -0.74 -12.01 -11.19
CA ALA A 119 -0.98 -13.46 -11.23
C ALA A 119 -2.37 -13.87 -10.72
N PHE A 120 -2.89 -13.16 -9.72
CA PHE A 120 -4.21 -13.43 -9.16
C PHE A 120 -5.32 -12.84 -10.03
N LEU A 121 -5.14 -11.60 -10.49
CA LEU A 121 -6.18 -10.82 -11.16
C LEU A 121 -6.40 -11.22 -12.62
N VAL A 122 -5.35 -11.63 -13.34
CA VAL A 122 -5.48 -12.13 -14.73
C VAL A 122 -6.21 -13.48 -14.77
N SER A 123 -6.12 -14.26 -13.70
CA SER A 123 -6.70 -15.60 -13.60
C SER A 123 -8.17 -15.61 -13.18
N LEU A 124 -8.79 -14.44 -13.00
CA LEU A 124 -10.17 -14.31 -12.57
C LEU A 124 -11.15 -14.67 -13.69
N SER A 125 -12.18 -15.45 -13.34
CA SER A 125 -13.24 -15.84 -14.27
C SER A 125 -14.24 -14.71 -14.55
N TYR A 126 -14.34 -13.75 -13.64
CA TYR A 126 -15.31 -12.65 -13.66
C TYR A 126 -14.59 -11.31 -13.55
N PRO A 127 -15.18 -10.21 -14.06
CA PRO A 127 -14.61 -8.88 -13.85
C PRO A 127 -14.50 -8.57 -12.36
N PHE A 128 -13.36 -8.06 -11.95
CA PHE A 128 -13.18 -7.53 -10.59
C PHE A 128 -13.48 -6.04 -10.54
N GLU A 129 -13.80 -5.56 -9.35
CA GLU A 129 -14.13 -4.16 -9.12
C GLU A 129 -12.91 -3.42 -8.56
N VAL A 130 -12.61 -2.24 -9.12
CA VAL A 130 -11.57 -1.33 -8.61
C VAL A 130 -12.26 -0.14 -7.94
N LEU A 131 -12.10 -0.01 -6.63
CA LEU A 131 -12.63 1.10 -5.85
C LEU A 131 -11.57 2.19 -5.72
N THR A 132 -11.95 3.41 -6.09
CA THR A 132 -11.11 4.61 -5.97
C THR A 132 -11.89 5.73 -5.29
N ASN A 133 -11.16 6.55 -4.53
CA ASN A 133 -11.66 7.80 -3.95
C ASN A 133 -11.62 8.97 -4.96
N HIS A 134 -11.33 8.72 -6.24
CA HIS A 134 -11.26 9.76 -7.26
C HIS A 134 -12.21 9.52 -8.44
N SER A 135 -13.24 10.38 -8.54
CA SER A 135 -14.29 10.30 -9.56
C SER A 135 -13.83 10.47 -11.00
N SER A 136 -12.70 11.15 -11.26
CA SER A 136 -12.18 11.36 -12.62
C SER A 136 -11.73 10.07 -13.29
N LEU A 137 -11.38 9.04 -12.51
CA LEU A 137 -10.88 7.78 -13.04
C LEU A 137 -11.98 6.89 -13.63
N GLN A 138 -13.25 7.11 -13.27
CA GLN A 138 -14.36 6.34 -13.84
C GLN A 138 -14.43 6.42 -15.37
N TYR A 139 -14.01 7.56 -15.94
CA TYR A 139 -14.04 7.81 -17.38
C TYR A 139 -12.66 7.73 -18.03
N PHE A 140 -11.63 7.29 -17.30
CA PHE A 140 -10.26 7.25 -17.80
C PHE A 140 -10.16 6.38 -19.07
N MET A 141 -10.72 5.16 -19.03
CA MET A 141 -10.69 4.23 -20.18
C MET A 141 -11.52 4.71 -21.38
N SER A 142 -12.43 5.66 -21.20
CA SER A 142 -13.28 6.23 -22.26
C SER A 142 -12.71 7.52 -22.87
N SER A 143 -11.66 8.08 -22.27
CA SER A 143 -11.12 9.39 -22.66
C SER A 143 -10.25 9.28 -23.92
N MET A 144 -10.55 10.07 -24.95
CA MET A 144 -9.89 9.99 -26.27
C MET A 144 -8.47 10.60 -26.35
N ILE A 145 -8.02 11.36 -25.34
CA ILE A 145 -6.72 12.04 -25.36
C ILE A 145 -5.92 11.60 -24.14
N LEU A 146 -4.97 10.69 -24.35
CA LEU A 146 -4.06 10.18 -23.31
C LEU A 146 -2.66 10.80 -23.49
N THR A 147 -2.00 11.09 -22.37
CA THR A 147 -0.56 11.40 -22.38
C THR A 147 0.25 10.14 -22.69
N ARG A 148 1.54 10.28 -23.05
CA ARG A 148 2.39 9.10 -23.35
C ARG A 148 2.42 8.07 -22.20
N PRO A 149 2.63 8.45 -20.93
CA PRO A 149 2.57 7.51 -19.81
C PRO A 149 1.20 6.84 -19.67
N GLN A 150 0.12 7.62 -19.80
CA GLN A 150 -1.25 7.12 -19.72
C GLN A 150 -1.56 6.10 -20.83
N ALA A 151 -1.01 6.27 -22.04
CA ALA A 151 -1.17 5.30 -23.12
C ALA A 151 -0.49 3.96 -22.79
N PHE A 152 0.73 3.98 -22.24
CA PHE A 152 1.40 2.77 -21.77
C PHE A 152 0.65 2.09 -20.62
N TRP A 153 0.11 2.88 -19.70
CA TRP A 153 -0.72 2.34 -18.63
C TRP A 153 -2.02 1.75 -19.17
N ALA A 154 -2.70 2.41 -20.11
CA ALA A 154 -3.92 1.89 -20.74
C ALA A 154 -3.68 0.57 -21.48
N GLU A 155 -2.54 0.42 -22.16
CA GLU A 155 -2.13 -0.85 -22.78
C GLU A 155 -1.99 -1.95 -21.73
N PHE A 156 -1.30 -1.68 -20.62
CA PHE A 156 -1.18 -2.64 -19.51
C PHE A 156 -2.54 -2.97 -18.87
N LEU A 157 -3.40 -1.96 -18.67
CA LEU A 157 -4.74 -2.15 -18.11
C LEU A 157 -5.63 -3.02 -19.01
N SER A 158 -5.40 -3.00 -20.34
CA SER A 158 -6.17 -3.81 -21.28
C SER A 158 -5.99 -5.32 -21.12
N GLU A 159 -4.96 -5.77 -20.39
CA GLU A 159 -4.75 -7.18 -20.03
C GLU A 159 -5.77 -7.69 -19.01
N PHE A 160 -6.44 -6.78 -18.28
CA PHE A 160 -7.31 -7.11 -17.16
C PHE A 160 -8.78 -6.86 -17.51
N HIS A 161 -9.65 -7.67 -16.91
CA HIS A 161 -11.10 -7.48 -17.00
C HIS A 161 -11.61 -6.87 -15.70
N PHE A 162 -11.86 -5.56 -15.68
CA PHE A 162 -12.28 -4.84 -14.46
C PHE A 162 -13.20 -3.65 -14.75
N SER A 163 -13.86 -3.17 -13.69
CA SER A 163 -14.63 -1.91 -13.70
C SER A 163 -14.16 -0.99 -12.59
N ILE A 164 -14.05 0.32 -12.88
CA ILE A 164 -13.67 1.34 -11.90
C ILE A 164 -14.94 1.96 -11.30
N THR A 165 -15.09 1.87 -9.98
CA THR A 165 -16.20 2.47 -9.24
C THR A 165 -15.68 3.52 -8.27
N TYR A 166 -16.28 4.71 -8.28
CA TYR A 166 -15.95 5.78 -7.37
C TYR A 166 -16.73 5.62 -6.06
N HIS A 167 -16.00 5.61 -4.94
CA HIS A 167 -16.60 5.57 -3.60
C HIS A 167 -16.09 6.76 -2.75
N PRO A 168 -16.92 7.78 -2.51
CA PRO A 168 -16.51 9.01 -1.81
C PRO A 168 -16.09 8.80 -0.35
N ASN A 169 -16.49 7.69 0.29
CA ASN A 169 -16.33 7.46 1.73
C ASN A 169 -15.50 6.21 2.08
N HIS A 170 -14.71 5.70 1.13
CA HIS A 170 -14.06 4.38 1.30
C HIS A 170 -12.95 4.34 2.36
N LEU A 171 -12.34 5.48 2.69
CA LEU A 171 -11.25 5.58 3.67
C LEU A 171 -11.67 5.24 5.11
N ALA A 172 -12.97 5.23 5.44
CA ALA A 172 -13.43 4.95 6.82
C ALA A 172 -13.29 3.48 7.24
N ALA A 173 -12.97 2.56 6.31
CA ALA A 173 -12.85 1.12 6.57
C ALA A 173 -11.44 0.55 6.35
N LEU A 174 -10.50 1.37 5.85
CA LEU A 174 -9.08 1.02 5.82
C LEU A 174 -8.48 1.39 7.18
N PRO A 175 -7.63 0.55 7.79
CA PRO A 175 -6.97 0.93 9.04
C PRO A 175 -6.20 2.23 8.82
N ASP A 176 -6.42 3.19 9.73
CA ASP A 176 -5.83 4.55 9.79
C ASP A 176 -4.28 4.56 9.73
N ASP A 177 -3.65 3.39 9.78
CA ASP A 177 -2.19 3.14 9.71
C ASP A 177 -1.63 3.05 8.26
N LEU A 178 -2.45 3.31 7.23
CA LEU A 178 -2.04 3.19 5.81
C LEU A 178 -1.85 4.53 5.07
N SER A 179 -2.20 5.68 5.66
CA SER A 179 -2.01 7.02 5.06
C SER A 179 -0.67 7.66 5.40
#